data_AF-G0LG51-F1
#
_entry.id   AF-G0LG51-F1
#
_cell.length_a   1.000
_cell.length_b   1.000
_cell.length_c   1.000
_cell.angle_alpha   90.00
_cell.angle_beta   90.00
_cell.angle_gamma   90.00
#
_symmetry.space_group_name_H-M   'P 1'
#
loop_
_entity.id
_entity.type
_entity.pdbx_description
1 polymer ?
#
loop_
_entity_poly.entity_id
_entity_poly.type
_entity_poly.pdbx_seq_one_letter_code
_entity_poly.pdbx_strand_id
1 'polypeptide(L)' 'MNSEETRTLIKSTENLNTSFLGYRESQLGIEENIELTDNYRLTHVLNTGPTGHSKTQLLVHTALQDSMKGHGLCIKI' A
#
# COMPACT_ATOMS: atom_id res chain seq x y z
N MET A 1 -11.76 -1.69 1.46
CA MET A 1 -11.22 -0.31 1.58
C MET A 1 -11.71 0.53 0.44
N ASN A 2 -12.35 1.65 0.76
CA ASN A 2 -12.63 2.71 -0.19
C ASN A 2 -11.42 3.69 -0.29
N SER A 3 -11.44 4.58 -1.29
CA SER A 3 -10.37 5.54 -1.54
C SER A 3 -10.18 6.58 -0.43
N GLU A 4 -11.24 6.92 0.30
CA GLU A 4 -11.19 7.92 1.39
C GLU A 4 -10.61 7.35 2.69
N GLU A 5 -10.93 6.09 3.02
CA GLU A 5 -10.30 5.34 4.11
C GLU A 5 -8.80 5.21 3.87
N THR A 6 -8.43 4.85 2.64
CA THR A 6 -7.05 4.78 2.19
C THR A 6 -6.34 6.13 2.37
N ARG A 7 -6.96 7.22 1.92
CA ARG A 7 -6.41 8.57 2.04
C ARG A 7 -6.26 9.00 3.50
N THR A 8 -7.21 8.63 4.36
CA THR A 8 -7.18 8.94 5.79
C THR A 8 -6.02 8.21 6.46
N LEU A 9 -5.83 6.91 6.15
CA LEU A 9 -4.70 6.12 6.66
C LEU A 9 -3.37 6.76 6.24
N ILE A 10 -3.19 7.07 4.96
CA ILE A 10 -1.98 7.70 4.41
C ILE A 10 -1.67 9.05 5.07
N LYS A 11 -2.70 9.85 5.37
CA LYS A 11 -2.54 11.15 6.03
C LYS A 11 -2.31 11.04 7.54
N SER A 12 -2.85 9.99 8.16
CA SER A 12 -2.71 9.76 9.61
C SER A 12 -1.33 9.23 9.98
N THR A 13 -0.59 8.68 9.02
CA THR A 13 0.79 8.26 9.22
C THR A 13 1.67 9.51 9.34
N GLU A 14 2.09 9.85 10.57
CA GLU A 14 2.98 10.98 10.86
C GLU A 14 4.34 10.92 10.12
N ASN A 15 4.70 9.74 9.59
CA ASN A 15 5.87 9.55 8.73
C ASN A 15 5.43 9.26 7.29
N LEU A 16 5.59 10.23 6.39
CA LEU A 16 5.44 10.07 4.94
C LEU A 16 6.39 9.03 4.32
N ASN A 17 7.28 8.44 5.12
CA ASN A 17 8.30 7.47 4.72
C ASN A 17 7.84 6.00 4.88
N THR A 18 6.57 5.73 5.17
CA THR A 18 6.02 4.36 5.22
C THR A 18 4.84 4.21 4.28
N SER A 19 4.73 3.04 3.65
CA SER A 19 3.67 2.67 2.72
C SER A 19 2.82 1.56 3.33
N PHE A 20 1.51 1.78 3.40
CA PHE A 20 0.51 0.82 3.84
C PHE A 20 0.21 -0.20 2.74
N LEU A 21 0.21 -1.49 3.07
CA LEU A 21 -0.02 -2.58 2.11
C LEU A 21 -1.35 -3.31 2.35
N GLY A 22 -1.88 -3.25 3.58
CA GLY A 22 -3.11 -3.91 3.96
C GLY A 22 -3.13 -4.23 5.45
N TYR A 23 -4.01 -5.12 5.86
CA TYR A 23 -4.17 -5.55 7.24
C TYR A 23 -4.03 -7.08 7.34
N ARG A 24 -3.63 -7.57 8.51
CA ARG A 24 -3.78 -8.98 8.88
C ARG A 24 -4.47 -9.10 10.22
N GLU A 25 -5.15 -10.21 10.43
CA GLU A 25 -5.61 -10.59 11.76
C GLU A 25 -4.46 -11.27 12.52
N SER A 26 -4.14 -10.73 13.70
CA SER A 26 -3.17 -11.32 14.63
C SER A 26 -3.74 -12.61 15.21
N GLN A 27 -2.87 -13.49 15.73
CA GLN A 27 -3.30 -14.69 16.44
C GLN A 27 -4.19 -14.37 17.67
N LEU A 28 -4.11 -13.13 18.15
CA LEU A 28 -4.92 -12.60 19.25
C LEU A 28 -6.25 -11.97 18.81
N GLY A 29 -6.63 -12.07 17.52
CA GLY A 29 -7.87 -11.51 16.96
C GLY A 29 -7.85 -9.98 16.80
N ILE A 30 -6.66 -9.38 16.83
CA ILE A 30 -6.46 -7.93 16.66
C ILE A 30 -6.07 -7.66 15.21
N GLU A 31 -6.71 -6.68 14.58
CA GLU A 31 -6.37 -6.22 13.23
C GLU A 31 -5.07 -5.40 13.27
N GLU A 32 -4.03 -5.91 12.61
CA GLU A 32 -2.72 -5.30 12.53
C GLU A 32 -2.48 -4.72 11.12
N ASN A 33 -2.12 -3.44 11.08
CA ASN A 33 -1.70 -2.79 9.84
C ASN A 33 -0.35 -3.35 9.37
N ILE A 34 -0.30 -3.75 8.11
CA ILE A 34 0.94 -4.11 7.43
C ILE A 34 1.47 -2.88 6.69
N GLU A 35 2.60 -2.39 7.16
CA GLU A 35 3.30 -1.23 6.62
C GLU A 35 4.73 -1.61 6.25
N LEU A 36 5.28 -0.91 5.26
CA LEU A 36 6.66 -1.06 4.81
C LEU A 36 7.32 0.31 4.76
N THR A 37 8.53 0.45 5.31
CA THR A 37 9.32 1.67 5.12
C THR A 37 9.68 1.85 3.64
N ASP A 38 9.51 3.05 3.11
CA ASP A 38 9.71 3.36 1.69
C ASP A 38 11.14 3.07 1.23
N ASN A 39 12.12 3.20 2.13
CA ASN A 39 13.51 2.84 1.88
C ASN A 39 13.69 1.35 1.49
N TYR A 40 12.80 0.47 1.92
CA TYR A 40 12.79 -0.94 1.52
C TYR A 40 12.02 -1.17 0.21
N ARG A 41 11.35 -0.16 -0.34
CA ARG A 41 10.53 -0.23 -1.56
C ARG A 41 11.19 0.40 -2.79
N LEU A 42 12.44 0.87 -2.67
CA LEU A 42 13.08 1.80 -3.62
C LEU A 42 13.39 1.25 -5.02
N THR A 43 13.40 -0.08 -5.23
CA THR A 43 13.94 -0.62 -6.50
C THR A 43 12.95 -1.49 -7.24
N HIS A 44 12.46 -2.59 -6.67
CA HIS A 44 11.53 -3.49 -7.35
C HIS A 44 10.68 -4.26 -6.35
N VAL A 45 9.36 -4.22 -6.49
CA VAL A 45 8.43 -5.08 -5.75
C VAL A 45 7.80 -6.05 -6.74
N LEU A 46 7.93 -7.35 -6.46
CA LEU A 46 7.28 -8.40 -7.24
C LEU A 46 6.01 -8.84 -6.52
N ASN A 47 4.85 -8.55 -7.11
CA ASN A 47 3.57 -9.07 -6.65
C ASN A 47 3.14 -10.27 -7.53
N THR A 48 3.07 -11.46 -6.94
CA THR A 48 2.65 -12.69 -7.62
C THR A 48 1.32 -13.20 -7.07
N GLY A 49 0.46 -13.73 -7.95
CA GLY A 49 -0.77 -14.40 -7.53
C GLY A 49 -1.69 -14.74 -8.71
N PRO A 50 -2.72 -15.57 -8.50
CA PRO A 50 -3.66 -15.95 -9.55
C PRO A 50 -4.51 -14.76 -10.01
N THR A 51 -5.11 -14.85 -11.19
CA THR A 51 -6.10 -13.87 -11.66
C THR A 51 -7.29 -13.85 -10.70
N GLY A 52 -7.83 -12.67 -10.41
CA GLY A 52 -8.91 -12.48 -9.42
C GLY A 52 -8.44 -12.21 -7.98
N HIS A 53 -7.14 -12.34 -7.68
CA HIS A 53 -6.60 -12.09 -6.34
C HIS A 53 -6.04 -10.67 -6.15
N SER A 54 -6.82 -9.65 -6.51
CA SER A 54 -6.57 -8.25 -6.15
C SER A 54 -5.20 -7.64 -6.54
N LYS A 55 -4.44 -8.23 -7.47
CA LYS A 55 -3.14 -7.68 -7.91
C LYS A 55 -3.24 -6.26 -8.45
N THR A 56 -4.25 -5.99 -9.27
CA THR A 56 -4.53 -4.64 -9.81
C THR A 56 -4.88 -3.67 -8.70
N GLN A 57 -5.66 -4.11 -7.71
CA GLN A 57 -6.03 -3.27 -6.56
C GLN A 57 -4.81 -2.88 -5.73
N LEU A 58 -3.89 -3.82 -5.48
CA LEU A 58 -2.63 -3.53 -4.77
C LEU A 58 -1.77 -2.52 -5.53
N LEU A 59 -1.67 -2.66 -6.86
CA LEU A 59 -0.94 -1.71 -7.71
C LEU A 59 -1.53 -0.30 -7.62
N VAL A 60 -2.86 -0.17 -7.72
CA VAL A 60 -3.55 1.13 -7.61
C VAL A 60 -3.34 1.75 -6.23
N HIS A 61 -3.43 0.95 -5.16
CA HIS A 61 -3.24 1.43 -3.79
C HIS A 61 -1.80 1.93 -3.55
N THR A 62 -0.82 1.22 -4.11
CA THR A 62 0.61 1.60 -4.07
C THR A 62 0.85 2.90 -4.84
N ALA A 63 0.27 3.01 -6.04
CA ALA A 63 0.39 4.18 -6.89
C ALA A 63 -0.24 5.43 -6.24
N LEU A 64 -1.41 5.29 -5.62
CA LEU A 64 -2.06 6.40 -4.92
C LEU A 64 -1.19 6.95 -3.78
N GLN A 65 -0.52 6.07 -3.04
CA GLN A 65 0.41 6.46 -1.97
C GLN A 65 1.61 7.22 -2.51
N ASP A 66 2.22 6.73 -3.60
CA ASP A 66 3.35 7.40 -4.25
C ASP A 66 2.96 8.78 -4.79
N SER A 67 1.78 8.92 -5.39
CA SER A 67 1.25 10.20 -5.85
C SER A 67 1.10 11.21 -4.71
N MET A 68 0.58 10.76 -3.55
CA MET A 68 0.44 11.61 -2.37
C MET A 68 1.79 12.05 -1.78
N LYS A 69 2.85 11.27 -2.00
CA LYS A 69 4.22 11.58 -1.58
C LYS A 69 5.00 12.42 -2.60
N GLY A 70 4.38 12.75 -3.74
CA GLY A 70 5.02 13.53 -4.80
C GLY A 70 5.94 12.71 -5.72
N HIS A 71 5.86 11.37 -5.69
CA HIS A 71 6.59 10.50 -6.60
C HIS A 71 5.85 10.40 -7.96
N GLY A 72 6.63 10.44 -9.04
CA GLY A 72 6.12 10.17 -10.38
C GLY A 72 5.75 8.70 -10.56
N LEU A 73 4.72 8.43 -11.37
CA LEU A 73 4.20 7.09 -11.60
C LEU A 73 4.29 6.69 -13.06
N CYS A 74 4.65 5.42 -13.30
CA CYS A 74 4.48 4.76 -14.58
C CYS A 74 3.70 3.46 -14.36
N ILE A 75 2.52 3.35 -14.95
CA ILE A 75 1.67 2.16 -14.85
C ILE A 75 1.55 1.56 -16.24
N LYS A 76 2.00 0.30 -16.38
CA LYS A 76 1.79 -0.52 -17.58
C LYS A 76 0.98 -1.74 -17.16
N ILE A 77 -0.20 -1.89 -17.77
CA ILE A 77 -1.16 -2.97 -17.51
C ILE A 77 -1.05 -4.00 -18.63
#